data_AF-A0A946P5I2-F1
#
_entry.id   AF-A0A946P5I2-F1
#
_cell.length_a   1.000
_cell.length_b   1.000
_cell.length_c   1.000
_cell.angle_alpha   90.00
_cell.angle_beta   90.00
_cell.angle_gamma   90.00
#
_symmetry.space_group_name_H-M   'P 1'
#
loop_
_entity.id
_entity.type
_entity.pdbx_description
1 polymer ?
#
loop_
_entity_poly.entity_id
_entity_poly.type
_entity_poly.pdbx_seq_one_letter_code
_entity_poly.pdbx_strand_id
1 'polypeptide(L)' 'MPIATLTNLSLAFGTDQILDRIELSIDSGERIAFTGRNGAGKSTLLGIISGAINED' A
#
# COMPACT_ATOMS: atom_id res chain seq x y z
N MET A 1 -11.13 -9.28 13.17
CA MET A 1 -9.71 -9.65 13.14
C MET A 1 -9.28 -9.38 11.74
N PRO A 2 -8.30 -8.48 11.55
CA PRO A 2 -7.95 -8.05 10.20
C PRO A 2 -7.40 -9.22 9.40
N ILE A 3 -7.81 -9.28 8.14
CA ILE A 3 -7.32 -10.25 7.17
C ILE A 3 -6.02 -9.80 6.50
N ALA A 4 -5.72 -8.50 6.56
CA ALA A 4 -4.46 -7.91 6.13
C ALA A 4 -4.13 -6.71 7.02
N THR A 5 -2.85 -6.56 7.37
CA THR A 5 -2.34 -5.37 8.09
C THR A 5 -1.02 -4.96 7.45
N LEU A 6 -0.91 -3.67 7.11
CA LEU A 6 0.32 -3.01 6.70
C LEU A 6 0.70 -2.05 7.83
N THR A 7 1.92 -2.19 8.33
CA THR A 7 2.43 -1.37 9.43
C THR A 7 3.71 -0.68 8.98
N ASN A 8 3.76 0.64 9.12
CA ASN A 8 4.91 1.48 8.77
C ASN A 8 5.46 1.25 7.34
N LEU A 9 4.57 0.90 6.40
CA LEU A 9 4.98 0.58 5.03
C LEU A 9 5.51 1.82 4.32
N SER A 10 6.77 1.77 3.89
CA SER A 10 7.41 2.83 3.13
C SER A 10 8.11 2.21 1.93
N LEU A 11 8.03 2.89 0.78
CA LEU A 11 8.70 2.44 -0.44
C LEU A 11 9.15 3.65 -1.24
N ALA A 12 10.42 3.62 -1.64
CA ALA A 12 11.03 4.59 -2.52
C ALA A 12 11.55 3.91 -3.78
N PHE A 13 11.49 4.61 -4.90
CA PHE A 13 12.24 4.26 -6.10
C PHE A 13 13.32 5.31 -6.33
N GLY A 14 14.57 4.95 -6.04
CA GLY A 14 15.67 5.92 -6.03
C GLY A 14 15.47 6.97 -4.94
N THR A 15 15.38 8.24 -5.33
CA THR A 15 15.14 9.37 -4.40
C THR A 15 13.66 9.68 -4.19
N ASP A 16 12.78 9.06 -4.96
CA ASP A 16 11.36 9.39 -4.95
C ASP A 16 10.61 8.50 -3.95
N GLN A 17 10.18 9.10 -2.84
CA GLN A 17 9.32 8.45 -1.86
C GLN A 17 7.91 8.27 -2.44
N ILE A 18 7.52 7.03 -2.71
CA ILE A 18 6.21 6.69 -3.30
C ILE A 18 5.17 6.43 -2.22
N LEU A 19 5.57 5.69 -1.18
CA LEU A 19 4.77 5.41 0.01
C LEU A 19 5.57 5.83 1.24
N ASP A 20 4.92 6.52 2.18
CA ASP A 20 5.57 7.02 3.40
C ASP A 20 4.75 6.61 4.62
N ARG A 21 5.28 5.67 5.41
CA ARG A 21 4.70 5.19 6.68
C ARG A 21 3.20 4.92 6.61
N ILE A 22 2.78 4.14 5.62
CA ILE A 22 1.39 3.75 5.44
C ILE A 22 1.00 2.77 6.55
N GLU A 23 -0.14 3.07 7.19
CA GLU A 23 -0.83 2.22 8.15
C GLU A 23 -2.18 1.83 7.54
N LEU A 24 -2.43 0.53 7.40
CA LEU A 24 -3.68 0.02 6.84
C LEU A 24 -4.05 -1.30 7.51
N SER A 25 -5.27 -1.41 7.99
CA SER A 25 -5.85 -2.67 8.44
C SER A 25 -7.13 -2.92 7.66
N ILE A 26 -7.28 -4.14 7.14
CA ILE A 26 -8.45 -4.53 6.35
C ILE A 26 -9.14 -5.66 7.08
N ASP A 27 -10.40 -5.47 7.44
CA ASP A 27 -11.23 -6.48 8.04
C ASP A 27 -12.01 -7.31 6.99
N SER A 28 -12.46 -8.49 7.40
CA SER A 28 -13.23 -9.37 6.52
C SER A 28 -14.55 -8.72 6.10
N GLY A 29 -14.83 -8.71 4.79
CA GLY A 29 -16.05 -8.15 4.22
C GLY A 29 -15.98 -6.67 3.86
N GLU A 30 -14.88 -5.97 4.18
CA GLU A 30 -14.68 -4.59 3.79
C GLU A 30 -14.46 -4.43 2.28
N ARG A 31 -14.90 -3.28 1.76
CA ARG A 31 -14.65 -2.85 0.38
C ARG A 31 -13.99 -1.48 0.42
N ILE A 32 -12.70 -1.46 0.12
CA ILE A 32 -11.87 -0.26 0.20
C ILE A 32 -11.56 0.23 -1.22
N ALA A 33 -11.64 1.54 -1.44
CA ALA A 33 -11.25 2.19 -2.69
C ALA A 33 -10.08 3.14 -2.45
N PHE A 34 -8.97 2.94 -3.18
CA PHE A 34 -7.84 3.87 -3.17
C PHE A 34 -8.07 4.97 -4.19
N THR A 35 -8.01 6.23 -3.75
CA THR A 35 -8.19 7.41 -4.62
C THR A 35 -6.99 8.34 -4.50
N GLY A 36 -6.87 9.28 -5.44
CA GLY A 36 -5.75 10.23 -5.49
C GLY A 36 -5.19 10.41 -6.90
N ARG A 37 -4.33 11.42 -7.09
CA ARG A 37 -3.74 11.78 -8.39
C ARG A 37 -2.91 10.64 -8.99
N ASN A 38 -2.66 10.71 -10.30
CA ASN A 38 -1.68 9.83 -10.94
C ASN A 38 -0.31 10.04 -10.28
N GLY A 39 0.40 8.94 -10.02
CA GLY A 39 1.68 8.95 -9.29
C GLY A 39 1.57 8.87 -7.76
N ALA A 40 0.38 8.95 -7.16
CA ALA A 40 0.21 8.91 -5.69
C ALA A 40 0.44 7.52 -5.04
N GLY A 41 1.11 6.58 -5.70
CA GLY A 41 1.43 5.27 -5.12
C GLY A 41 0.30 4.23 -5.04
N LYS A 42 -0.91 4.52 -5.58
CA LYS A 42 -2.07 3.60 -5.49
C LYS A 42 -1.82 2.20 -6.08
N SER A 43 -1.35 2.14 -7.32
CA SER A 43 -1.04 0.85 -7.99
C SER A 43 0.13 0.14 -7.32
N THR A 44 1.08 0.90 -6.78
CA THR A 44 2.21 0.38 -6.01
C THR A 44 1.74 -0.28 -4.72
N LEU A 45 0.89 0.39 -3.93
CA LEU A 45 0.29 -0.16 -2.72
C LEU A 45 -0.53 -1.43 -3.02
N LEU A 46 -1.34 -1.42 -4.08
CA LEU A 46 -2.08 -2.61 -4.51
C LEU A 46 -1.15 -3.75 -4.94
N GLY A 47 -0.04 -3.44 -5.59
CA GLY A 47 0.98 -4.43 -5.98
C GLY A 47 1.66 -5.08 -4.78
N ILE A 48 1.92 -4.32 -3.72
CA ILE A 48 2.47 -4.85 -2.46
C ILE A 48 1.44 -5.76 -1.77
N ILE A 49 0.19 -5.31 -1.64
CA ILE A 49 -0.90 -6.10 -1.02
C ILE A 49 -1.13 -7.42 -1.77
N SER A 50 -1.01 -7.42 -3.10
CA SER A 50 -1.20 -8.63 -3.92
C SER A 50 0.04 -9.52 -4.03
N GLY A 51 1.19 -9.10 -3.48
CA GLY A 51 2.48 -9.80 -3.62
C GLY A 51 3.09 -9.71 -5.03
N ALA A 52 2.61 -8.79 -5.88
CA ALA A 52 3.17 -8.54 -7.21
C ALA A 52 4.41 -7.65 -7.18
N ILE A 53 4.56 -6.85 -6.12
CA ILE A 53 5.73 -6.03 -5.83
C ILE A 53 6.23 -6.47 -4.46
N ASN A 54 7.51 -6.86 -4.39
CA ASN A 54 8.16 -7.12 -3.13
C ASN A 54 8.83 -5.84 -2.63
N GLU A 55 8.78 -5.65 -1.31
CA GLU A 55 9.64 -4.74 -0.59
C GLU A 55 10.98 -5.44 -0.38
N ASP A 56 12.05 -4.95 -1.02
CA ASP A 56 13.43 -5.36 -0.76
C ASP A 56 14.07 -4.44 0.30
#